data_AF-A0A177NF63-F1
#
_entry.id   AF-A0A177NF63-F1
#
_cell.length_a   1.000
_cell.length_b   1.000
_cell.length_c   1.000
_cell.angle_alpha   90.00
_cell.angle_beta   90.00
_cell.angle_gamma   90.00
#
_symmetry.space_group_name_H-M   'P 1'
#
loop_
_entity.id
_entity.type
_entity.pdbx_description
1 polymer ?
#
loop_
_entity_poly.entity_id
_entity_poly.type
_entity_poly.pdbx_seq_one_letter_code
_entity_poly.pdbx_strand_id
1 'polypeptide(L)'
;MKLTEYLEILSYDVAFWLAGIANSDYPIEKIGELAIEVSPKLRAAAIIVLLTKADIDAFFHNLIRSAKCRVVYLQRLSQAGILNDHHQASGRVDPFLDAVAAADFATARQIVGLSLTEWQQGHEYEDDYCYAQILHSLITLPRNESRLQVLFERFEKALSGQSDARLAICKVIAEGNKQDFNQAFEDLLAQRAAQIESDKTRHQMEDPVVIAERQVYIEGLAILRIADKLGFATQFEYRFCPSIARVDMRKPFPGE
;
A
#
# COMPACT_ATOMS: atom_id res chain seq x y z
N MET A 1 -20.21 10.72 -13.53
CA MET A 1 -19.35 10.08 -14.56
C MET A 1 -19.34 8.58 -14.30
N LYS A 2 -19.38 7.72 -15.34
CA LYS A 2 -19.34 6.26 -15.15
C LYS A 2 -17.92 5.83 -14.77
N LEU A 3 -17.77 4.78 -13.96
CA LEU A 3 -16.45 4.22 -13.60
C LEU A 3 -15.58 3.90 -14.84
N THR A 4 -16.19 3.50 -15.95
CA THR A 4 -15.49 3.24 -17.21
C THR A 4 -14.87 4.49 -17.84
N GLU A 5 -15.50 5.65 -17.71
CA GLU A 5 -14.98 6.93 -18.22
C GLU A 5 -13.78 7.39 -17.36
N TYR A 6 -13.84 7.17 -16.05
CA TYR A 6 -12.70 7.38 -15.14
C TYR A 6 -11.49 6.51 -15.51
N LEU A 7 -11.71 5.24 -15.88
CA LEU A 7 -10.64 4.33 -16.28
C LEU A 7 -9.91 4.82 -17.54
N GLU A 8 -10.64 5.36 -18.50
CA GLU A 8 -10.06 5.89 -19.73
C GLU A 8 -9.13 7.08 -19.44
N ILE A 9 -9.61 8.05 -18.64
CA ILE A 9 -8.81 9.21 -18.22
C ILE A 9 -7.55 8.77 -17.48
N LEU A 10 -7.70 7.88 -16.49
CA LEU A 10 -6.58 7.33 -15.73
C LEU A 10 -5.58 6.61 -16.64
N SER A 11 -6.02 5.93 -17.69
CA SER A 11 -5.13 5.21 -18.61
C SER A 11 -4.21 6.15 -19.38
N TYR A 12 -4.73 7.30 -19.83
CA TYR A 12 -3.91 8.32 -20.48
C TYR A 12 -2.90 8.95 -19.51
N ASP A 13 -3.34 9.32 -18.31
CA ASP A 13 -2.47 9.90 -17.29
C ASP A 13 -1.35 8.93 -16.88
N VAL A 14 -1.72 7.67 -16.59
CA VAL A 14 -0.77 6.63 -16.21
C VAL A 14 0.26 6.41 -17.32
N ALA A 15 -0.15 6.33 -18.59
CA ALA A 15 0.78 6.16 -19.70
C ALA A 15 1.78 7.32 -19.81
N PHE A 16 1.32 8.56 -19.63
CA PHE A 16 2.18 9.74 -19.60
C PHE A 16 3.23 9.66 -18.49
N TRP A 17 2.81 9.35 -17.26
CA TRP A 17 3.72 9.31 -16.11
C TRP A 17 4.69 8.11 -16.17
N LEU A 18 4.22 6.95 -16.62
CA LEU A 18 5.06 5.76 -16.78
C LEU A 18 6.17 5.97 -17.81
N ALA A 19 5.93 6.75 -18.88
CA ALA A 19 6.97 7.12 -19.83
C ALA A 19 8.13 7.87 -19.16
N GLY A 20 7.85 8.70 -18.15
CA GLY A 20 8.86 9.39 -17.35
C GLY A 20 9.64 8.43 -16.44
N ILE A 21 8.95 7.51 -15.75
CA ILE A 21 9.59 6.51 -14.88
C ILE A 21 10.51 5.57 -15.69
N ALA A 22 10.08 5.15 -16.88
CA ALA A 22 10.83 4.25 -17.74
C ALA A 22 12.04 4.91 -18.43
N ASN A 23 12.09 6.25 -18.45
CA ASN A 23 13.18 6.99 -19.08
C ASN A 23 14.38 7.12 -18.12
N SER A 24 15.49 6.45 -18.45
CA SER A 24 16.74 6.50 -17.68
C SER A 24 17.32 7.91 -17.57
N ASP A 25 17.05 8.76 -18.56
CA ASP A 25 17.56 10.13 -18.64
C ASP A 25 16.63 11.14 -17.98
N TYR A 26 15.49 10.69 -17.44
CA TYR A 26 14.57 11.57 -16.71
C TYR A 26 15.26 12.14 -15.46
N PRO A 27 15.13 13.44 -15.13
CA PRO A 27 15.84 14.03 -14.00
C PRO A 27 15.53 13.34 -12.66
N ILE A 28 16.57 13.00 -11.91
CA ILE A 28 16.44 12.19 -10.68
C ILE A 28 15.69 12.94 -9.57
N GLU A 29 15.88 14.25 -9.51
CA GLU A 29 15.19 15.15 -8.59
C GLU A 29 13.68 15.26 -8.87
N LYS A 30 13.22 14.76 -10.02
CA LYS A 30 11.81 14.76 -10.43
C LYS A 30 11.16 13.39 -10.40
N ILE A 31 11.94 12.30 -10.28
CA ILE A 31 11.36 10.96 -10.31
C ILE A 31 10.52 10.64 -9.05
N GLY A 32 10.82 11.28 -7.91
CA GLY A 32 10.01 11.14 -6.69
C GLY A 32 8.59 11.67 -6.86
N GLU A 33 8.46 12.86 -7.46
CA GLU A 33 7.16 13.48 -7.80
C GLU A 33 6.38 12.55 -8.75
N LEU A 34 7.03 12.04 -9.80
CA LEU A 34 6.42 11.08 -10.73
C LEU A 34 5.88 9.83 -10.03
N ALA A 35 6.69 9.22 -9.17
CA ALA A 35 6.34 7.98 -8.49
C ALA A 35 5.12 8.16 -7.58
N ILE A 36 5.03 9.31 -6.88
CA ILE A 36 3.89 9.65 -6.03
C ILE A 36 2.64 9.95 -6.85
N GLU A 37 2.79 10.54 -8.03
CA GLU A 37 1.65 10.84 -8.90
C GLU A 37 1.07 9.59 -9.58
N VAL A 38 1.92 8.66 -10.03
CA VAL A 38 1.48 7.52 -10.85
C VAL A 38 0.89 6.38 -10.01
N SER A 39 1.43 6.14 -8.81
CA SER A 39 1.04 5.02 -7.93
C SER A 39 -0.46 5.02 -7.56
N PRO A 40 -1.03 6.12 -7.00
CA PRO A 40 -2.46 6.14 -6.67
C PRO A 40 -3.36 6.03 -7.92
N LYS A 41 -2.91 6.50 -9.09
CA LYS A 41 -3.66 6.38 -10.35
C LYS A 41 -3.69 4.94 -10.87
N LEU A 42 -2.55 4.24 -10.78
CA LEU A 42 -2.46 2.81 -11.08
C LEU A 42 -3.35 1.98 -10.14
N ARG A 43 -3.31 2.29 -8.83
CA ARG A 43 -4.20 1.66 -7.85
C ARG A 43 -5.68 1.91 -8.17
N ALA A 44 -6.05 3.15 -8.48
CA ALA A 44 -7.42 3.49 -8.86
C ALA A 44 -7.86 2.73 -10.12
N ALA A 45 -6.99 2.65 -11.14
CA ALA A 45 -7.24 1.88 -12.35
C ALA A 45 -7.43 0.37 -12.04
N ALA A 46 -6.63 -0.19 -11.12
CA ALA A 46 -6.77 -1.56 -10.64
C ALA A 46 -8.18 -1.79 -10.05
N ILE A 47 -8.59 -0.94 -9.12
CA ILE A 47 -9.90 -1.05 -8.46
C ILE A 47 -11.03 -0.92 -9.49
N ILE A 48 -10.95 0.07 -10.37
CA ILE A 48 -11.99 0.34 -11.36
C ILE A 48 -12.12 -0.83 -12.35
N VAL A 49 -11.00 -1.41 -12.82
CA VAL A 49 -11.06 -2.54 -13.75
C VAL A 49 -11.64 -3.80 -13.08
N LEU A 50 -11.34 -4.00 -11.79
CA LEU A 50 -11.96 -5.07 -11.00
C LEU A 50 -13.48 -4.87 -10.91
N LEU A 51 -13.94 -3.67 -10.51
CA LEU A 51 -15.36 -3.39 -10.28
C LEU A 51 -16.20 -3.38 -11.56
N THR A 52 -15.62 -2.93 -12.68
CA THR A 52 -16.37 -2.76 -13.94
C THR A 52 -16.29 -3.97 -14.87
N LYS A 53 -15.21 -4.76 -14.79
CA LYS A 53 -14.96 -5.87 -15.72
C LYS A 53 -14.74 -7.22 -15.03
N ALA A 54 -14.65 -7.25 -13.70
CA ALA A 54 -14.20 -8.44 -12.95
C ALA A 54 -12.87 -9.01 -13.48
N ASP A 55 -12.00 -8.13 -14.00
CA ASP A 55 -10.71 -8.51 -14.57
C ASP A 55 -9.66 -8.60 -13.47
N ILE A 56 -9.50 -9.81 -12.95
CA ILE A 56 -8.58 -10.14 -11.86
C ILE A 56 -7.12 -9.91 -12.28
N ASP A 57 -6.77 -10.30 -13.51
CA ASP A 57 -5.39 -10.16 -14.00
C ASP A 57 -5.03 -8.68 -14.11
N ALA A 58 -5.89 -7.86 -14.72
CA ALA A 58 -5.64 -6.43 -14.85
C ALA A 58 -5.64 -5.70 -13.49
N PHE A 59 -6.44 -6.14 -12.51
CA PHE A 59 -6.37 -5.65 -11.14
C PHE A 59 -4.96 -5.83 -10.57
N PHE A 60 -4.43 -7.05 -10.58
CA PHE A 60 -3.10 -7.32 -10.04
C PHE A 60 -1.98 -6.67 -10.86
N HIS A 61 -2.08 -6.65 -12.18
CA HIS A 61 -1.04 -6.05 -13.02
C HIS A 61 -0.85 -4.56 -12.72
N ASN A 62 -1.93 -3.81 -12.47
CA ASN A 62 -1.82 -2.40 -12.12
C ASN A 62 -1.23 -2.18 -10.72
N LEU A 63 -1.57 -3.01 -9.73
CA LEU A 63 -0.95 -2.95 -8.41
C LEU A 63 0.56 -3.27 -8.47
N ILE A 64 0.95 -4.27 -9.25
CA ILE A 64 2.37 -4.63 -9.46
C ILE A 64 3.11 -3.48 -10.15
N ARG A 65 2.52 -2.82 -11.15
CA ARG A 65 3.11 -1.63 -11.79
C ARG A 65 3.33 -0.50 -10.79
N SER A 66 2.37 -0.25 -9.90
CA SER A 66 2.49 0.78 -8.85
C SER A 66 3.71 0.49 -7.97
N ALA A 67 3.83 -0.74 -7.48
CA ALA A 67 4.97 -1.18 -6.70
C ALA A 67 6.30 -1.08 -7.46
N LYS A 68 6.33 -1.46 -8.74
CA LYS A 68 7.53 -1.35 -9.59
C LYS A 68 7.98 0.09 -9.78
N CYS A 69 7.06 1.05 -9.90
CA CYS A 69 7.41 2.48 -9.97
C CYS A 69 8.19 2.91 -8.72
N ARG A 70 7.77 2.44 -7.54
CA ARG A 70 8.49 2.67 -6.28
C ARG A 70 9.88 2.04 -6.28
N VAL A 71 10.00 0.80 -6.78
CA VAL A 71 11.31 0.12 -6.89
C VAL A 71 12.25 0.92 -7.79
N VAL A 72 11.82 1.32 -9.00
CA VAL A 72 12.65 2.10 -9.93
C VAL A 72 13.11 3.40 -9.29
N TYR A 73 12.19 4.13 -8.65
CA TYR A 73 12.50 5.36 -7.93
C TYR A 73 13.58 5.15 -6.85
N LEU A 74 13.37 4.20 -5.93
CA LEU A 74 14.31 3.96 -4.83
C LEU A 74 15.67 3.44 -5.32
N GLN A 75 15.68 2.60 -6.37
CA GLN A 75 16.92 2.11 -6.99
C GLN A 75 17.74 3.24 -7.57
N ARG A 76 17.11 4.18 -8.28
CA ARG A 76 17.80 5.32 -8.88
C ARG A 76 18.41 6.23 -7.82
N LEU A 77 17.69 6.51 -6.73
CA LEU A 77 18.26 7.25 -5.59
C LEU A 77 19.47 6.54 -4.99
N SER A 78 19.35 5.23 -4.75
CA SER A 78 20.44 4.43 -4.20
C SER A 78 21.68 4.45 -5.10
N GLN A 79 21.50 4.29 -6.42
CA GLN A 79 22.58 4.33 -7.41
C GLN A 79 23.25 5.71 -7.49
N ALA A 80 22.49 6.79 -7.31
CA ALA A 80 23.01 8.15 -7.29
C ALA A 80 23.58 8.58 -5.92
N GLY A 81 23.46 7.75 -4.88
CA GLY A 81 23.89 8.07 -3.53
C GLY A 81 23.06 9.18 -2.85
N ILE A 82 21.82 9.39 -3.31
CA ILE A 82 20.91 10.39 -2.73
C ILE A 82 20.18 9.76 -1.55
N LEU A 83 20.29 10.39 -0.37
CA LEU A 83 19.72 9.88 0.89
C LEU A 83 18.74 10.86 1.56
N ASN A 84 18.55 12.05 0.99
CA ASN A 84 17.78 13.15 1.59
C ASN A 84 16.58 13.58 0.73
N ASP A 85 16.07 12.70 -0.12
CA ASP A 85 14.83 12.96 -0.85
C ASP A 85 13.62 12.60 0.04
N HIS A 86 12.79 13.59 0.35
CA HIS A 86 11.60 13.40 1.19
C HIS A 86 10.56 12.43 0.61
N HIS A 87 10.57 12.18 -0.70
CA HIS A 87 9.73 11.16 -1.31
C HIS A 87 10.23 9.74 -0.99
N GLN A 88 11.47 9.56 -0.51
CA GLN A 88 12.03 8.26 -0.08
C GLN A 88 11.48 7.75 1.27
N ALA A 89 10.79 8.62 2.03
CA ALA A 89 10.17 8.30 3.31
C ALA A 89 9.43 6.94 3.29
N SER A 90 9.66 6.13 4.33
CA SER A 90 9.11 4.77 4.44
C SER A 90 7.61 4.78 4.69
N GLY A 91 7.09 5.80 5.37
CA GLY A 91 5.67 6.03 5.62
C GLY A 91 4.84 6.19 4.34
N ARG A 92 5.48 6.42 3.18
CA ARG A 92 4.83 6.32 1.86
C ARG A 92 4.67 4.84 1.45
N VAL A 93 3.89 4.13 2.26
CA VAL A 93 3.76 2.67 2.26
C VAL A 93 2.88 2.14 1.12
N ASP A 94 2.16 3.01 0.43
CA ASP A 94 1.16 2.64 -0.57
C ASP A 94 1.66 1.66 -1.65
N PRO A 95 2.80 1.90 -2.35
CA PRO A 95 3.28 0.96 -3.35
C PRO A 95 3.75 -0.38 -2.74
N PHE A 96 4.17 -0.39 -1.47
CA PHE A 96 4.46 -1.63 -0.75
C PHE A 96 3.16 -2.42 -0.52
N LEU A 97 2.10 -1.76 -0.05
CA LEU A 97 0.78 -2.38 0.13
C LEU A 97 0.24 -2.91 -1.19
N ASP A 98 0.46 -2.21 -2.30
CA ASP A 98 0.03 -2.65 -3.63
C ASP A 98 0.71 -3.98 -4.02
N ALA A 99 2.02 -4.10 -3.83
CA ALA A 99 2.75 -5.36 -4.07
C ALA A 99 2.22 -6.50 -3.18
N VAL A 100 2.02 -6.22 -1.89
CA VAL A 100 1.56 -7.23 -0.93
C VAL A 100 0.13 -7.68 -1.25
N ALA A 101 -0.78 -6.76 -1.54
CA ALA A 101 -2.16 -7.05 -1.94
C ALA A 101 -2.19 -7.91 -3.22
N ALA A 102 -1.26 -7.66 -4.15
CA ALA A 102 -1.08 -8.45 -5.36
C ALA A 102 -0.36 -9.80 -5.16
N ALA A 103 -0.05 -10.17 -3.91
CA ALA A 103 0.75 -11.34 -3.55
C ALA A 103 2.17 -11.37 -4.16
N ASP A 104 2.65 -10.24 -4.70
CA ASP A 104 4.02 -10.08 -5.19
C ASP A 104 4.97 -9.72 -4.04
N PHE A 105 5.17 -10.69 -3.15
CA PHE A 105 6.10 -10.54 -2.03
C PHE A 105 7.56 -10.39 -2.48
N ALA A 106 7.90 -10.72 -3.73
CA ALA A 106 9.25 -10.51 -4.25
C ALA A 106 9.50 -9.01 -4.44
N THR A 107 8.60 -8.30 -5.13
CA THR A 107 8.66 -6.85 -5.28
C THR A 107 8.52 -6.14 -3.93
N ALA A 108 7.62 -6.59 -3.05
CA ALA A 108 7.49 -6.02 -1.70
C ALA A 108 8.83 -6.08 -0.93
N ARG A 109 9.56 -7.21 -0.99
CA ARG A 109 10.89 -7.33 -0.36
C ARG A 109 11.95 -6.45 -1.01
N GLN A 110 11.87 -6.19 -2.31
CA GLN A 110 12.76 -5.21 -2.96
C GLN A 110 12.52 -3.81 -2.40
N ILE A 111 11.25 -3.40 -2.24
CA ILE A 111 10.91 -2.13 -1.60
C ILE A 111 11.49 -2.07 -0.18
N VAL A 112 11.31 -3.14 0.62
CA VAL A 112 11.88 -3.21 1.98
C VAL A 112 13.40 -3.00 1.96
N GLY A 113 14.11 -3.69 1.06
CA GLY A 113 15.57 -3.61 0.97
C GLY A 113 16.11 -2.25 0.50
N LEU A 114 15.29 -1.44 -0.16
CA LEU A 114 15.66 -0.11 -0.67
C LEU A 114 15.10 1.04 0.20
N SER A 115 14.19 0.74 1.12
CA SER A 115 13.56 1.72 2.01
C SER A 115 14.52 2.17 3.11
N LEU A 116 14.35 3.40 3.57
CA LEU A 116 15.09 3.91 4.72
C LEU A 116 14.68 3.18 6.00
N THR A 117 15.66 2.86 6.83
CA THR A 117 15.46 2.16 8.11
C THR A 117 15.37 3.11 9.31
N GLU A 118 15.46 4.41 9.08
CA GLU A 118 15.45 5.46 10.08
C GLU A 118 14.37 6.50 9.75
N TRP A 119 13.72 7.00 10.80
CA TRP A 119 12.66 8.00 10.68
C TRP A 119 13.21 9.32 10.15
N GLN A 120 12.59 9.86 9.11
CA GLN A 120 12.98 11.14 8.52
C GLN A 120 12.16 12.29 9.11
N GLN A 121 12.62 12.84 10.23
CA GLN A 121 11.95 13.96 10.90
C GLN A 121 11.76 15.14 9.94
N GLY A 122 10.52 15.63 9.84
CA GLY A 122 10.16 16.73 8.93
C GLY A 122 9.79 16.28 7.51
N HIS A 123 9.95 15.00 7.18
CA HIS A 123 9.56 14.43 5.89
C HIS A 123 8.41 13.42 5.98
N GLU A 124 8.23 12.79 7.15
CA GLU A 124 7.12 11.87 7.43
C GLU A 124 6.69 11.94 8.90
N TYR A 125 5.43 11.60 9.16
CA TYR A 125 4.95 11.41 10.53
C TYR A 125 5.56 10.14 11.14
N GLU A 126 5.81 10.16 12.45
CA GLU A 126 6.49 9.05 13.13
C GLU A 126 5.64 7.78 13.19
N ASP A 127 4.32 7.91 13.31
CA ASP A 127 3.37 6.81 13.24
C ASP A 127 3.33 6.14 11.86
N ASP A 128 3.29 6.92 10.77
CA ASP A 128 3.39 6.39 9.39
C ASP A 128 4.70 5.63 9.18
N TYR A 129 5.82 6.18 9.65
CA TYR A 129 7.11 5.51 9.62
C TYR A 129 7.08 4.19 10.40
N CYS A 130 6.58 4.19 11.64
CA CYS A 130 6.51 3.00 12.47
C CYS A 130 5.63 1.93 11.82
N TYR A 131 4.48 2.33 11.29
CA TYR A 131 3.56 1.44 10.61
C TYR A 131 4.21 0.75 9.41
N ALA A 132 4.88 1.50 8.53
CA ALA A 132 5.60 0.94 7.40
C ALA A 132 6.69 -0.06 7.84
N GLN A 133 7.52 0.30 8.82
CA GLN A 133 8.60 -0.56 9.30
C GLN A 133 8.09 -1.83 10.00
N ILE A 134 6.95 -1.77 10.69
CA ILE A 134 6.28 -2.93 11.25
C ILE A 134 5.84 -3.88 10.13
N LEU A 135 5.14 -3.38 9.11
CA LEU A 135 4.71 -4.18 7.96
C LEU A 135 5.90 -4.81 7.21
N HIS A 136 6.98 -4.04 7.01
CA HIS A 136 8.23 -4.55 6.44
C HIS A 136 8.80 -5.72 7.25
N SER A 137 8.76 -5.60 8.58
CA SER A 137 9.23 -6.64 9.50
C SER A 137 8.35 -7.89 9.48
N LEU A 138 7.03 -7.74 9.31
CA LEU A 138 6.09 -8.87 9.24
C LEU A 138 6.30 -9.77 8.02
N ILE A 139 6.87 -9.25 6.92
CA ILE A 139 7.15 -10.04 5.70
C ILE A 139 8.62 -10.47 5.54
N THR A 140 9.48 -10.09 6.49
CA THR A 140 10.93 -10.35 6.45
C THR A 140 11.29 -11.46 7.44
N LEU A 141 12.07 -12.44 6.98
CA LEU A 141 12.53 -13.57 7.81
C LEU A 141 14.06 -13.65 7.81
N PRO A 142 14.71 -13.87 8.97
CA PRO A 142 14.12 -13.95 10.31
C PRO A 142 13.61 -12.58 10.79
N ARG A 143 12.52 -12.59 11.56
CA ARG A 143 11.94 -11.37 12.15
C ARG A 143 12.80 -10.89 13.32
N ASN A 144 13.08 -9.59 13.36
CA ASN A 144 13.78 -8.97 14.47
C ASN A 144 12.77 -8.50 15.54
N GLU A 145 12.48 -9.37 16.51
CA GLU A 145 11.48 -9.09 17.56
C GLU A 145 11.82 -7.88 18.43
N SER A 146 13.11 -7.64 18.73
CA SER A 146 13.50 -6.49 19.54
C SER A 146 13.29 -5.18 18.81
N ARG A 147 13.62 -5.13 17.51
CA ARG A 147 13.30 -3.97 16.66
C ARG A 147 11.79 -3.76 16.56
N LEU A 148 11.02 -4.85 16.42
CA LEU A 148 9.57 -4.77 16.31
C LEU A 148 8.92 -4.19 17.57
N GLN A 149 9.38 -4.62 18.75
CA GLN A 149 8.92 -4.09 20.03
C GLN A 149 9.21 -2.59 20.16
N VAL A 150 10.42 -2.14 19.77
CA VAL A 150 10.77 -0.70 19.77
C VAL A 150 9.86 0.09 18.82
N LEU A 151 9.51 -0.46 17.65
CA LEU A 151 8.60 0.21 16.72
C LEU A 151 7.19 0.34 17.30
N PHE A 152 6.69 -0.66 18.02
CA PHE A 152 5.38 -0.56 18.68
C PHE A 152 5.36 0.51 19.77
N GLU A 153 6.38 0.56 20.63
CA GLU A 153 6.49 1.59 21.68
C GLU A 153 6.58 3.00 21.09
N ARG A 154 7.30 3.17 19.98
CA ARG A 154 7.38 4.45 19.26
C ARG A 154 6.04 4.83 18.64
N PHE A 155 5.34 3.89 18.01
CA PHE A 155 4.02 4.12 17.43
C PHE A 155 3.03 4.55 18.52
N GLU A 156 2.95 3.83 19.65
CA GLU A 156 2.09 4.22 20.78
C GLU A 156 2.38 5.62 21.31
N LYS A 157 3.67 5.96 21.43
CA LYS A 157 4.09 7.29 21.88
C LYS A 157 3.67 8.37 20.88
N ALA A 158 3.82 8.14 19.58
CA ALA A 158 3.40 9.07 18.53
C ALA A 158 1.88 9.34 18.57
N LEU A 159 1.08 8.32 18.89
CA LEU A 159 -0.37 8.43 19.03
C LEU A 159 -0.83 9.23 20.26
N SER A 160 0.07 9.54 21.21
CA SER A 160 -0.26 10.31 22.42
C SER A 160 -1.46 9.76 23.21
N GLY A 161 -1.59 8.43 23.26
CA GLY A 161 -2.67 7.73 23.97
C GLY A 161 -3.97 7.54 23.17
N GLN A 162 -4.02 7.94 21.89
CA GLN A 162 -5.14 7.65 21.01
C GLN A 162 -5.12 6.17 20.56
N SER A 163 -6.29 5.56 20.44
CA SER A 163 -6.43 4.22 19.86
C SER A 163 -6.27 4.29 18.34
N ASP A 164 -5.55 3.34 17.76
CA ASP A 164 -5.40 3.20 16.31
C ASP A 164 -5.54 1.74 15.88
N ALA A 165 -6.40 1.46 14.90
CA ALA A 165 -6.67 0.09 14.47
C ALA A 165 -5.51 -0.51 13.66
N ARG A 166 -4.66 0.30 13.00
CA ARG A 166 -3.46 -0.21 12.29
C ARG A 166 -2.45 -0.74 13.30
N LEU A 167 -2.23 -0.02 14.41
CA LEU A 167 -1.40 -0.50 15.50
C LEU A 167 -1.97 -1.79 16.11
N ALA A 168 -3.27 -1.83 16.40
CA ALA A 168 -3.92 -2.99 17.00
C ALA A 168 -3.79 -4.25 16.14
N ILE A 169 -4.12 -4.18 14.85
CA ILE A 169 -4.03 -5.34 13.95
C ILE A 169 -2.58 -5.82 13.76
N CYS A 170 -1.62 -4.89 13.69
CA CYS A 170 -0.20 -5.24 13.58
C CYS A 170 0.31 -6.00 14.80
N LYS A 171 -0.10 -5.63 16.02
CA LYS A 171 0.24 -6.37 17.24
C LYS A 171 -0.32 -7.78 17.23
N VAL A 172 -1.60 -7.92 16.89
CA VAL A 172 -2.26 -9.23 16.80
C VAL A 172 -1.53 -10.16 15.81
N ILE A 173 -1.11 -9.64 14.66
CA ILE A 173 -0.33 -10.39 13.69
C ILE A 173 1.07 -10.74 14.23
N ALA A 174 1.77 -9.78 14.84
CA ALA A 174 3.12 -9.97 15.38
C ALA A 174 3.17 -11.06 16.47
N GLU A 175 2.19 -11.03 17.37
CA GLU A 175 2.03 -11.97 18.48
C GLU A 175 1.53 -13.37 18.05
N GLY A 176 1.08 -13.51 16.80
CA GLY A 176 0.52 -14.78 16.32
C GLY A 176 -0.85 -15.11 16.91
N ASN A 177 -1.57 -14.11 17.44
CA ASN A 177 -2.85 -14.30 18.11
C ASN A 177 -3.99 -14.49 17.10
N LYS A 178 -4.17 -15.73 16.65
CA LYS A 178 -5.17 -16.08 15.62
C LYS A 178 -6.62 -15.89 16.08
N GLN A 179 -6.89 -15.91 17.39
CA GLN A 179 -8.24 -15.78 17.92
C GLN A 179 -8.76 -14.36 17.77
N ASP A 180 -7.89 -13.37 17.98
CA ASP A 180 -8.28 -11.94 18.00
C ASP A 180 -8.16 -11.26 16.64
N PHE A 181 -7.55 -11.92 15.64
CA PHE A 181 -7.32 -11.34 14.31
C PHE A 181 -8.59 -10.83 13.65
N ASN A 182 -9.65 -11.65 13.62
CA ASN A 182 -10.88 -11.28 12.93
C ASN A 182 -11.53 -10.04 13.54
N GLN A 183 -11.54 -9.94 14.87
CA GLN A 183 -12.11 -8.77 15.55
C GLN A 183 -11.27 -7.52 15.26
N ALA A 184 -9.94 -7.59 15.42
CA ALA A 184 -9.05 -6.47 15.15
C ALA A 184 -9.12 -6.01 13.68
N PHE A 185 -9.33 -6.93 12.74
CA PHE A 185 -9.51 -6.60 11.33
C PHE A 185 -10.86 -5.92 11.06
N GLU A 186 -11.95 -6.38 11.67
CA GLU A 186 -13.25 -5.69 11.58
C GLU A 186 -13.21 -4.27 12.18
N ASP A 187 -12.47 -4.07 13.28
CA ASP A 187 -12.27 -2.76 13.88
C ASP A 187 -11.52 -1.80 12.92
N LEU A 188 -10.52 -2.32 12.18
CA LEU A 188 -9.84 -1.57 11.11
C LEU A 188 -10.82 -1.17 10.00
N LEU A 189 -11.68 -2.08 9.56
CA LEU A 189 -12.69 -1.80 8.53
C LEU A 189 -13.75 -0.79 9.02
N ALA A 190 -14.11 -0.84 10.30
CA ALA A 190 -15.01 0.13 10.93
C ALA A 190 -14.37 1.54 10.97
N GLN A 191 -13.08 1.65 11.33
CA GLN A 191 -12.34 2.91 11.26
C GLN A 191 -12.29 3.46 9.82
N ARG A 192 -12.02 2.59 8.83
CA ARG A 192 -12.05 2.98 7.40
C ARG A 192 -13.44 3.48 6.98
N ALA A 193 -14.51 2.80 7.39
CA ALA A 193 -15.87 3.23 7.09
C ALA A 193 -16.18 4.61 7.69
N ALA A 194 -15.80 4.84 8.95
CA ALA A 194 -15.98 6.13 9.62
C ALA A 194 -15.21 7.25 8.91
N GLN A 195 -13.96 6.98 8.47
CA GLN A 195 -13.16 7.93 7.71
C GLN A 195 -13.86 8.32 6.39
N ILE A 196 -14.34 7.34 5.62
CA ILE A 196 -15.05 7.59 4.35
C ILE A 196 -16.28 8.48 4.56
N GLU A 197 -17.07 8.24 5.61
CA GLU A 197 -18.27 9.06 5.89
C GLU A 197 -17.91 10.46 6.39
N SER A 198 -16.85 10.61 7.17
CA SER A 198 -16.31 11.91 7.58
C SER A 198 -15.88 12.74 6.36
N ASP A 199 -15.16 12.12 5.42
CA ASP A 199 -14.68 12.76 4.19
C ASP A 199 -15.82 13.24 3.28
N LYS A 200 -16.88 12.43 3.15
CA LYS A 200 -18.11 12.82 2.45
C LYS A 200 -18.78 14.01 3.13
N THR A 201 -18.90 13.98 4.45
CA THR A 201 -19.53 15.06 5.24
C THR A 201 -18.77 16.38 5.11
N ARG A 202 -17.44 16.31 5.00
CA ARG A 202 -16.56 17.46 4.76
C ARG A 202 -16.54 17.94 3.30
N HIS A 203 -17.34 17.35 2.42
CA HIS A 203 -17.39 17.67 1.00
C HIS A 203 -16.01 17.60 0.33
N GLN A 204 -15.20 16.60 0.71
CA GLN A 204 -13.92 16.36 0.04
C GLN A 204 -14.17 16.17 -1.46
N MET A 205 -13.33 16.81 -2.28
CA MET A 205 -13.43 16.73 -3.74
C MET A 205 -13.37 15.27 -4.20
N GLU A 206 -14.32 14.88 -5.04
CA GLU A 206 -14.34 13.55 -5.62
C GLU A 206 -13.56 13.54 -6.92
N ASP A 207 -12.41 12.90 -6.89
CA ASP A 207 -11.62 12.57 -8.07
C ASP A 207 -11.67 11.03 -8.32
N PRO A 208 -11.15 10.55 -9.46
CA PRO A 208 -11.20 9.13 -9.80
C PRO A 208 -10.54 8.22 -8.75
N VAL A 209 -9.47 8.70 -8.10
CA VAL A 209 -8.72 7.96 -7.06
C VAL A 209 -9.56 7.84 -5.80
N VAL A 210 -10.09 8.97 -5.30
CA VAL A 210 -10.94 9.01 -4.09
C VAL A 210 -12.17 8.12 -4.27
N ILE A 211 -12.81 8.17 -5.44
CA ILE A 211 -13.98 7.33 -5.75
C ILE A 211 -13.60 5.86 -5.70
N ALA A 212 -12.49 5.46 -6.32
CA ALA A 212 -12.03 4.08 -6.37
C ALA A 212 -11.67 3.54 -4.98
N GLU A 213 -10.85 4.26 -4.22
CA GLU A 213 -10.36 3.82 -2.90
C GLU A 213 -11.46 3.72 -1.82
N ARG A 214 -12.62 4.35 -2.05
CA ARG A 214 -13.82 4.17 -1.20
C ARG A 214 -14.52 2.83 -1.43
N GLN A 215 -14.28 2.17 -2.56
CA GLN A 215 -14.95 0.91 -2.91
C GLN A 215 -14.13 -0.32 -2.50
N VAL A 216 -12.81 -0.26 -2.68
CA VAL A 216 -11.90 -1.37 -2.37
C VAL A 216 -10.74 -0.86 -1.53
N TYR A 217 -10.50 -1.50 -0.39
CA TYR A 217 -9.47 -1.11 0.57
C TYR A 217 -8.21 -1.95 0.39
N ILE A 218 -7.26 -1.43 -0.39
CA ILE A 218 -6.02 -2.13 -0.76
C ILE A 218 -5.14 -2.44 0.46
N GLU A 219 -5.08 -1.54 1.43
CA GLU A 219 -4.38 -1.79 2.69
C GLU A 219 -4.99 -2.98 3.46
N GLY A 220 -6.32 -3.07 3.51
CA GLY A 220 -7.01 -4.23 4.09
C GLY A 220 -6.67 -5.53 3.35
N LEU A 221 -6.66 -5.51 2.01
CA LEU A 221 -6.24 -6.66 1.21
C LEU A 221 -4.78 -7.04 1.48
N ALA A 222 -3.86 -6.08 1.60
CA ALA A 222 -2.46 -6.33 1.90
C ALA A 222 -2.29 -6.99 3.29
N ILE A 223 -3.01 -6.49 4.31
CA ILE A 223 -3.02 -7.09 5.65
C ILE A 223 -3.52 -8.53 5.60
N LEU A 224 -4.60 -8.81 4.87
CA LEU A 224 -5.11 -10.17 4.67
C LEU A 224 -4.05 -11.08 4.02
N ARG A 225 -3.30 -10.58 3.02
CA ARG A 225 -2.22 -11.36 2.38
C ARG A 225 -1.07 -11.66 3.34
N ILE A 226 -0.71 -10.72 4.22
CA ILE A 226 0.29 -10.96 5.28
C ILE A 226 -0.23 -12.02 6.26
N ALA A 227 -1.47 -11.88 6.72
CA ALA A 227 -2.11 -12.81 7.65
C ALA A 227 -2.21 -14.23 7.07
N ASP A 228 -2.68 -14.37 5.83
CA ASP A 228 -2.75 -15.65 5.11
C ASP A 228 -1.35 -16.30 5.02
N LYS A 229 -0.32 -15.52 4.66
CA LYS A 229 1.07 -16.00 4.57
C LYS A 229 1.62 -16.48 5.93
N LEU A 230 1.17 -15.89 7.03
CA LEU A 230 1.51 -16.29 8.40
C LEU A 230 0.56 -17.36 8.96
N GLY A 231 -0.38 -17.86 8.16
CA GLY A 231 -1.27 -18.97 8.51
C GLY A 231 -2.42 -18.59 9.44
N PHE A 232 -2.88 -17.34 9.39
CA PHE A 232 -4.12 -16.92 10.04
C PHE A 232 -5.33 -17.42 9.25
N ALA A 233 -6.42 -17.71 9.94
CA ALA A 233 -7.70 -18.03 9.30
C ALA A 233 -8.47 -16.72 9.04
N THR A 234 -8.70 -16.41 7.78
CA THR A 234 -9.46 -15.22 7.34
C THR A 234 -10.85 -15.62 6.85
N GLN A 235 -11.81 -14.70 6.94
CA GLN A 235 -13.16 -14.90 6.40
C GLN A 235 -13.14 -14.87 4.86
N PHE A 236 -14.15 -15.46 4.24
CA PHE A 236 -14.30 -15.47 2.78
C PHE A 236 -14.66 -14.10 2.21
N GLU A 237 -15.32 -13.23 2.96
CA GLU A 237 -15.75 -11.91 2.49
C GLU A 237 -15.62 -10.91 3.64
N TYR A 238 -15.12 -9.71 3.33
CA TYR A 238 -15.02 -8.61 4.28
C TYR A 238 -15.44 -7.31 3.61
N ARG A 239 -15.96 -6.36 4.40
CA ARG A 239 -16.31 -5.03 3.88
C ARG A 239 -15.09 -4.39 3.21
N PHE A 240 -15.29 -3.85 1.99
CA PHE A 240 -14.25 -3.23 1.15
C PHE A 240 -13.10 -4.15 0.69
N CYS A 241 -13.10 -5.44 1.06
CA CYS A 241 -12.06 -6.39 0.67
C CYS A 241 -12.71 -7.56 -0.09
N PRO A 242 -13.21 -7.31 -1.31
CA PRO A 242 -14.04 -8.26 -2.03
C PRO A 242 -13.28 -9.58 -2.27
N SER A 243 -13.93 -10.72 -2.03
CA SER A 243 -13.35 -12.06 -2.22
C SER A 243 -12.67 -12.25 -3.59
N ILE A 244 -13.24 -11.67 -4.65
CA ILE A 244 -12.68 -11.72 -6.01
C ILE A 244 -11.29 -11.06 -6.13
N ALA A 245 -10.98 -10.05 -5.31
CA ALA A 245 -9.64 -9.43 -5.27
C ALA A 245 -8.58 -10.31 -4.59
N ARG A 246 -9.00 -11.45 -4.00
CA ARG A 246 -8.13 -12.39 -3.30
C ARG A 246 -7.91 -13.70 -4.06
N VAL A 247 -8.61 -13.90 -5.17
CA VAL A 247 -8.37 -15.01 -6.10
C VAL A 247 -7.02 -14.82 -6.79
N ASP A 248 -6.31 -15.90 -7.10
CA ASP A 248 -5.00 -15.81 -7.75
C ASP A 248 -5.10 -15.29 -9.19
N MET A 249 -4.02 -14.61 -9.64
CA MET A 249 -3.83 -14.27 -11.05
C MET A 249 -3.90 -15.52 -11.92
N ARG A 250 -4.63 -15.42 -13.04
CA ARG A 250 -4.69 -16.46 -14.07
C ARG A 250 -3.57 -16.28 -15.09
N LYS A 251 -3.25 -15.03 -15.40
CA LYS A 251 -2.14 -14.67 -16.29
C LYS A 251 -1.03 -14.01 -15.47
N PRO A 252 0.21 -14.51 -15.57
CA PRO A 252 1.33 -13.87 -14.90
C PRO A 252 1.49 -12.43 -15.38
N PHE A 253 2.08 -11.59 -14.53
CA PHE A 253 2.42 -10.23 -14.92
C PHE A 253 3.31 -10.27 -16.18
N PRO A 254 2.96 -9.53 -17.25
CA PRO A 254 3.59 -9.67 -18.56
C PRO A 254 5.06 -9.25 -18.60
N GLY A 255 5.57 -8.61 -17.54
CA GLY A 255 6.88 -7.99 -17.53
C GLY A 255 6.80 -6.61 -18.20
N GLU A 256 7.31 -5.63 -17.49
CA GLU A 256 7.74 -4.33 -18.03
C GLU A 256 9.13 -4.14 -17.45
#